data_AF-A0A660NRX0-F1
#
_entry.id   AF-A0A660NRX0-F1
#
_cell.length_a   1.000
_cell.length_b   1.000
_cell.length_c   1.000
_cell.angle_alpha   90.00
_cell.angle_beta   90.00
_cell.angle_gamma   90.00
#
_symmetry.space_group_name_H-M   'P 1'
#
loop_
_entity.id
_entity.type
_entity.pdbx_description
1 polymer ?
#
loop_
_entity_poly.entity_id
_entity_poly.type
_entity_poly.pdbx_seq_one_letter_code
_entity_poly.pdbx_strand_id
1 'polypeptide(L)'
;MKNIMRRDDNATDMHWNRHVGLTYTEPETGEDGIDFGAVASDGREYRFHLETNALKALNAEAFYDDDLIERFHAHQKDIERVAGRMVMLNVRANPIVLKASYFAESPWRRLGG
;
A
#
# COMPACT_ATOMS: atom_id res chain seq x y z
N MET A 1 -25.61 -6.00 -29.38
CA MET A 1 -25.37 -5.36 -28.07
C MET A 1 -24.70 -6.39 -27.17
N LYS A 2 -23.38 -6.31 -26.94
CA LYS A 2 -22.68 -7.15 -25.97
C LYS A 2 -22.40 -6.31 -24.74
N ASN A 3 -23.17 -6.57 -23.67
CA ASN A 3 -22.91 -6.04 -22.34
C ASN A 3 -21.54 -6.54 -21.87
N ILE A 4 -20.56 -5.66 -21.81
CA ILE A 4 -19.30 -5.92 -21.12
C ILE A 4 -19.63 -5.84 -19.62
N MET A 5 -19.62 -7.00 -18.97
CA MET A 5 -19.77 -7.14 -17.52
C MET A 5 -18.71 -6.30 -16.81
N ARG A 6 -19.12 -5.15 -16.25
CA ARG A 6 -18.43 -4.47 -15.16
C ARG A 6 -18.72 -5.21 -13.86
N ARG A 7 -18.06 -6.35 -13.59
CA ARG A 7 -18.36 -7.12 -12.38
C ARG A 7 -17.19 -7.61 -11.53
N ASP A 8 -15.92 -7.45 -11.95
CA ASP A 8 -14.82 -8.15 -11.26
C ASP A 8 -13.74 -7.26 -10.60
N ASP A 9 -13.82 -5.94 -10.73
CA ASP A 9 -12.86 -5.06 -10.03
C ASP A 9 -13.16 -5.01 -8.52
N ASN A 10 -14.44 -5.06 -8.14
CA ASN A 10 -14.86 -5.05 -6.74
C ASN A 10 -14.67 -6.40 -6.01
N ALA A 11 -14.70 -7.53 -6.73
CA ALA A 11 -14.57 -8.85 -6.12
C ALA A 11 -13.11 -9.13 -5.70
N THR A 12 -12.15 -8.72 -6.52
CA THR A 12 -10.72 -8.88 -6.25
C THR A 12 -10.27 -8.01 -5.08
N ASP A 13 -10.76 -6.77 -5.00
CA ASP A 13 -10.54 -5.84 -3.88
C ASP A 13 -11.13 -6.36 -2.56
N MET A 14 -12.37 -6.88 -2.59
CA MET A 14 -13.02 -7.45 -1.41
C MET A 14 -12.36 -8.74 -0.90
N HIS A 15 -11.75 -9.54 -1.78
CA HIS A 15 -11.04 -10.75 -1.38
C HIS A 15 -9.69 -10.47 -0.70
N TRP A 16 -9.00 -9.39 -1.08
CA TRP A 16 -7.73 -8.98 -0.44
C TRP A 16 -7.93 -8.30 0.92
N ASN A 17 -8.91 -7.40 1.05
CA ASN A 17 -9.25 -6.81 2.36
C ASN A 17 -9.68 -7.87 3.38
N ARG A 18 -10.16 -9.02 2.92
CA ARG A 18 -10.53 -10.16 3.76
C ARG A 18 -9.34 -11.03 4.18
N HIS A 19 -8.15 -10.87 3.57
CA HIS A 19 -7.06 -11.84 3.71
C HIS A 19 -5.93 -11.46 4.67
N VAL A 20 -5.88 -10.23 5.20
CA VAL A 20 -4.86 -9.87 6.21
C VAL A 20 -5.43 -9.30 7.51
N GLY A 21 -6.71 -8.88 7.55
CA GLY A 21 -7.36 -8.45 8.80
C GLY A 21 -6.54 -7.43 9.60
N LEU A 22 -5.84 -6.55 8.88
CA LEU A 22 -4.94 -5.54 9.43
C LEU A 22 -5.71 -4.25 9.65
N THR A 23 -5.54 -3.66 10.83
CA THR A 23 -5.95 -2.30 11.14
C THR A 23 -4.71 -1.42 11.07
N TYR A 24 -4.66 -0.52 10.09
CA TYR A 24 -3.53 0.39 9.89
C TYR A 24 -3.61 1.60 10.82
N THR A 25 -2.45 2.10 11.27
CA THR A 25 -2.34 3.34 12.04
C THR A 25 -2.21 4.53 11.09
N GLU A 26 -2.43 5.74 11.62
CA GLU A 26 -2.15 6.96 10.87
C GLU A 26 -0.65 7.02 10.47
N PRO A 27 -0.35 7.55 9.28
CA PRO A 27 1.01 7.75 8.81
C PRO A 27 1.66 8.98 9.46
N GLU A 28 2.97 8.91 9.63
CA GLU A 28 3.81 10.02 10.10
C GLU A 28 4.98 10.21 9.14
N THR A 29 5.43 11.45 8.98
CA THR A 29 6.64 11.72 8.20
C THR A 29 7.87 11.18 8.94
N GLY A 30 8.71 10.43 8.23
CA GLY A 30 9.95 9.87 8.73
C GLY A 30 11.16 10.38 7.96
N GLU A 31 12.36 9.99 8.38
CA GLU A 31 13.58 10.24 7.59
C GLU A 31 13.48 9.50 6.25
N ASP A 32 13.56 10.23 5.14
CA ASP A 32 13.48 9.71 3.76
C ASP A 32 12.18 8.96 3.38
N GLY A 33 11.08 9.22 4.10
CA GLY A 33 9.81 8.55 3.79
C GLY A 33 8.67 8.79 4.76
N ILE A 34 7.79 7.79 4.85
CA ILE A 34 6.58 7.80 5.68
C ILE A 34 6.55 6.53 6.51
N ASP A 35 6.44 6.68 7.83
CA ASP A 35 6.28 5.58 8.76
C ASP A 35 4.81 5.35 9.08
N PHE A 36 4.40 4.08 9.15
CA PHE A 36 3.06 3.70 9.58
C PHE A 36 3.06 2.28 10.15
N GLY A 37 2.00 1.91 10.84
CA GLY A 37 1.86 0.61 11.48
C GLY A 37 0.62 -0.15 11.03
N ALA A 38 0.56 -1.42 11.38
CA ALA A 38 -0.66 -2.20 11.32
C ALA A 38 -0.74 -3.23 12.45
N VAL A 39 -1.96 -3.52 12.90
CA VAL A 39 -2.23 -4.53 13.93
C VAL A 39 -3.12 -5.62 13.32
N ALA A 40 -2.69 -6.87 13.39
CA ALA A 40 -3.49 -8.02 12.99
C ALA A 40 -4.54 -8.39 14.05
N SER A 41 -5.55 -9.15 13.63
CA SER A 41 -6.62 -9.62 14.54
C SER A 41 -6.14 -10.50 15.70
N ASP A 42 -4.93 -11.07 15.61
CA ASP A 42 -4.29 -11.84 16.68
C ASP A 42 -3.38 -11.00 17.59
N GLY A 43 -3.37 -9.67 17.41
CA GLY A 43 -2.58 -8.72 18.20
C GLY A 43 -1.13 -8.56 17.74
N ARG A 44 -0.71 -9.21 16.64
CA ARG A 44 0.63 -8.95 16.08
C ARG A 44 0.69 -7.56 15.47
N GLU A 45 1.74 -6.84 15.82
CA GLU A 45 2.03 -5.49 15.32
C GLU A 45 3.09 -5.55 14.22
N TYR A 46 2.91 -4.70 13.22
CA TYR A 46 3.83 -4.52 12.10
C TYR A 46 4.15 -3.04 11.96
N ARG A 47 5.42 -2.73 11.71
CA ARG A 47 5.88 -1.39 11.36
C ARG A 47 6.33 -1.38 9.90
N PHE A 48 5.95 -0.34 9.18
CA PHE A 48 6.29 -0.13 7.79
C PHE A 48 6.99 1.20 7.62
N HIS A 49 7.91 1.25 6.65
CA HIS A 49 8.55 2.47 6.19
C HIS A 49 8.38 2.55 4.68
N LEU A 50 7.67 3.56 4.18
CA LEU A 50 7.48 3.83 2.75
C LEU A 50 8.53 4.84 2.29
N GLU A 51 9.46 4.40 1.45
CA GLU A 51 10.49 5.29 0.89
C GLU A 51 9.84 6.40 0.04
N THR A 52 10.33 7.65 0.10
CA THR A 52 9.81 8.75 -0.73
C THR A 52 9.85 8.42 -2.23
N ASN A 53 10.86 7.67 -2.68
CA ASN A 53 10.94 7.21 -4.07
C ASN A 53 9.84 6.22 -4.47
N ALA A 54 9.22 5.53 -3.50
CA ALA A 54 8.07 4.66 -3.77
C ALA A 54 6.82 5.45 -4.13
N LEU A 55 6.66 6.67 -3.61
CA LEU A 55 5.58 7.58 -4.04
C LEU A 55 5.72 7.96 -5.52
N LYS A 56 6.94 8.11 -6.04
CA LYS A 56 7.16 8.33 -7.49
C LYS A 56 6.64 7.16 -8.32
N ALA A 57 6.86 5.92 -7.86
CA ALA A 57 6.33 4.72 -8.50
C ALA A 57 4.80 4.59 -8.39
N LEU A 58 4.13 5.40 -7.57
CA LEU A 58 2.68 5.56 -7.52
C LEU A 58 2.16 6.72 -8.40
N ASN A 59 3.04 7.40 -9.16
CA ASN A 59 2.75 8.70 -9.80
C ASN A 59 2.31 9.76 -8.78
N ALA A 60 2.74 9.60 -7.52
CA ALA A 60 2.37 10.43 -6.38
C ALA A 60 3.54 11.29 -5.91
N GLU A 61 4.37 11.76 -6.86
CA GLU A 61 5.57 12.52 -6.55
C GLU A 61 5.22 13.75 -5.71
N ALA A 62 5.80 13.79 -4.50
CA ALA A 62 5.74 14.95 -3.63
C ALA A 62 6.89 15.89 -4.02
N PHE A 63 6.58 17.18 -4.15
CA PHE A 63 7.58 18.21 -4.43
C PHE A 63 8.08 18.87 -3.13
N TYR A 64 7.35 18.68 -2.02
CA TYR A 64 7.64 19.18 -0.69
C TYR A 64 7.32 18.11 0.37
N ASP A 65 8.03 18.13 1.49
CA ASP A 65 7.82 17.18 2.59
C ASP A 65 6.41 17.30 3.20
N ASP A 66 5.84 18.51 3.21
CA ASP A 66 4.48 18.78 3.72
C ASP A 66 3.38 18.07 2.90
N ASP A 67 3.67 17.70 1.64
CA ASP A 67 2.71 17.00 0.76
C ASP A 67 2.75 15.48 0.96
N LEU A 68 3.74 14.93 1.68
CA LEU A 68 3.97 13.48 1.74
C LEU A 68 2.77 12.72 2.31
N ILE A 69 2.16 13.23 3.38
CA ILE A 69 0.99 12.62 4.02
C ILE A 69 -0.24 12.71 3.12
N GLU A 70 -0.44 13.84 2.42
CA GLU A 70 -1.54 13.96 1.45
C GLU A 70 -1.40 12.96 0.31
N ARG A 71 -0.18 12.78 -0.22
CA ARG A 71 0.13 11.79 -1.26
C ARG A 71 -0.06 10.36 -0.75
N PHE A 72 0.30 10.07 0.50
CA PHE A 72 0.02 8.80 1.13
C PHE A 72 -1.48 8.51 1.14
N HIS A 73 -2.30 9.45 1.64
CA HIS A 73 -3.75 9.25 1.68
C HIS A 73 -4.38 9.10 0.28
N ALA A 74 -3.87 9.82 -0.72
CA ALA A 74 -4.32 9.67 -2.11
C ALA A 74 -4.09 8.25 -2.67
N HIS A 75 -3.11 7.51 -2.14
CA HIS A 75 -2.72 6.17 -2.58
C HIS A 75 -2.81 5.10 -1.47
N GLN A 76 -3.52 5.40 -0.38
CA GLN A 76 -3.51 4.59 0.84
C GLN A 76 -3.86 3.12 0.57
N LYS A 77 -4.86 2.86 -0.29
CA LYS A 77 -5.26 1.49 -0.63
C LYS A 77 -4.17 0.67 -1.30
N ASP A 78 -3.37 1.30 -2.18
CA ASP A 78 -2.28 0.61 -2.86
C ASP A 78 -1.11 0.34 -1.91
N ILE A 79 -0.83 1.29 -1.02
CA ILE A 79 0.20 1.19 0.02
C ILE A 79 -0.16 0.08 1.02
N GLU A 80 -1.38 0.11 1.58
CA GLU A 80 -1.89 -0.92 2.50
C GLU A 80 -1.92 -2.31 1.84
N ARG A 81 -2.26 -2.39 0.55
CA ARG A 81 -2.22 -3.65 -0.19
C ARG A 81 -0.81 -4.22 -0.28
N VAL A 82 0.18 -3.38 -0.62
CA VAL A 82 1.58 -3.82 -0.67
C VAL A 82 2.09 -4.19 0.73
N ALA A 83 1.78 -3.39 1.75
CA ALA A 83 2.11 -3.66 3.14
C ALA A 83 1.55 -5.02 3.60
N GLY A 84 0.26 -5.27 3.37
CA GLY A 84 -0.39 -6.54 3.70
C GLY A 84 0.22 -7.74 2.97
N ARG A 85 0.65 -7.57 1.71
CA ARG A 85 1.37 -8.62 0.97
C ARG A 85 2.71 -8.95 1.62
N MET A 86 3.46 -7.95 2.10
CA MET A 86 4.73 -8.19 2.79
C MET A 86 4.54 -9.00 4.07
N VAL A 87 3.45 -8.73 4.81
CA VAL A 87 3.06 -9.52 5.99
C VAL A 87 2.72 -10.96 5.60
N MET A 88 1.94 -11.18 4.54
CA MET A 88 1.59 -12.53 4.07
C MET A 88 2.80 -13.34 3.59
N LEU A 89 3.79 -12.67 3.02
CA LEU A 89 5.07 -13.29 2.64
C LEU A 89 5.98 -13.53 3.85
N ASN A 90 5.50 -13.28 5.07
CA ASN A 90 6.22 -13.46 6.34
C ASN A 90 7.55 -12.70 6.38
N VAL A 91 7.59 -11.50 5.81
CA VAL A 91 8.76 -10.62 5.89
C VAL A 91 8.95 -10.19 7.33
N ARG A 92 10.13 -10.45 7.89
CA ARG A 92 10.45 -10.24 9.32
C ARG A 92 11.27 -8.97 9.61
N ALA A 93 11.37 -8.06 8.65
CA ALA A 93 12.06 -6.79 8.84
C ALA A 93 11.27 -5.88 9.81
N ASN A 94 11.97 -5.03 10.55
CA ASN A 94 11.35 -4.05 11.46
C ASN A 94 12.15 -2.73 11.40
N PRO A 95 11.63 -1.69 10.71
CA PRO A 95 10.39 -1.70 9.92
C PRO A 95 10.51 -2.54 8.64
N ILE A 96 9.37 -2.99 8.11
CA ILE A 96 9.25 -3.53 6.76
C ILE A 96 9.32 -2.36 5.77
N VAL A 97 10.44 -2.26 5.06
CA VAL A 97 10.65 -1.20 4.07
C VAL A 97 9.88 -1.50 2.78
N LEU A 98 9.01 -0.57 2.37
CA LEU A 98 8.24 -0.61 1.12
C LEU A 98 8.95 0.20 0.04
N LYS A 99 9.53 -0.53 -0.94
CA LYS A 99 10.36 0.03 -2.00
C LYS A 99 9.56 0.32 -3.26
N ALA A 100 10.05 1.26 -4.07
CA ALA A 100 9.45 1.62 -5.36
C ALA A 100 9.17 0.43 -6.30
N SER A 101 10.06 -0.57 -6.32
CA SER A 101 9.90 -1.77 -7.14
C SER A 101 8.64 -2.58 -6.80
N TYR A 102 8.19 -2.54 -5.55
CA TYR A 102 6.97 -3.25 -5.12
C TYR A 102 5.70 -2.64 -5.74
N PHE A 103 5.78 -1.38 -6.17
CA PHE A 103 4.68 -0.65 -6.81
C PHE A 103 4.79 -0.66 -8.34
N ALA A 104 6.01 -0.63 -8.89
CA ALA A 104 6.26 -0.62 -10.33
C ALA A 104 5.92 -1.96 -11.03
N GLU A 105 6.15 -3.08 -10.35
CA GLU A 105 5.90 -4.44 -10.90
C GLU A 105 4.49 -4.95 -10.60
N SER A 106 3.64 -4.13 -9.96
CA SER A 106 2.29 -4.54 -9.59
C SER A 106 1.47 -4.84 -10.85
N PRO A 107 0.97 -6.08 -11.04
CA PRO A 107 0.23 -6.49 -12.25
C PRO A 107 -0.98 -5.61 -12.59
N TRP A 108 -1.43 -4.81 -11.63
CA TRP A 108 -2.66 -4.03 -11.66
C TRP A 108 -2.54 -2.68 -12.38
N ARG A 109 -1.31 -2.14 -12.57
CA ARG A 109 -1.12 -0.97 -13.48
C ARG A 109 -1.50 -1.29 -14.94
N ARG A 110 -1.56 -2.57 -15.33
CA ARG A 110 -1.93 -2.97 -16.70
C ARG A 110 -3.44 -3.11 -16.94
N LEU A 111 -4.29 -3.00 -15.91
CA LEU A 111 -5.74 -3.17 -16.09
C LEU A 111 -6.51 -1.85 -16.28
N GLY A 112 -5.83 -0.71 -16.36
CA GLY A 112 -6.44 0.61 -16.55
C GLY A 112 -6.19 1.25 -17.92
N GLY A 113 -6.20 0.46 -19.00
CA GLY A 113 -6.11 0.94 -20.39
C GLY A 113 -7.44 0.86 -21.13
#